data_AF-A0A3S4Y464-F1
#
_entry.id   AF-A0A3S4Y464-F1
#
_cell.length_a   1.000
_cell.length_b   1.000
_cell.length_c   1.000
_cell.angle_alpha   90.00
_cell.angle_beta   90.00
_cell.angle_gamma   90.00
#
_symmetry.space_group_name_H-M   'P 1'
#
loop_
_entity.id
_entity.type
_entity.pdbx_description
1 polymer ?
#
loop_
_entity_poly.entity_id
_entity_poly.type
_entity_poly.pdbx_seq_one_letter_code
_entity_poly.pdbx_strand_id
1 'polypeptide(L)'
;MAITGTHLSHPKTREAVLTALEYAGRNNTKRLLDIDYRPVLWGLTSLGDGETRFIDSEAVTKSLQEVLHHFDVLVGTEEEFHIAGGSTDTLTALKISANYVMPS
;
A
#
# COMPACT_ATOMS: atom_id res chain seq x y z
N MET A 1 -15.09 -3.78 -1.35
CA MET A 1 -14.62 -2.51 -0.74
C MET A 1 -13.30 -2.14 -1.36
N ALA A 2 -13.14 -0.91 -1.83
CA ALA A 2 -11.89 -0.41 -2.42
C ALA A 2 -11.28 0.64 -1.49
N ILE A 3 -9.97 0.59 -1.30
CA ILE A 3 -9.17 1.53 -0.50
C ILE A 3 -8.02 2.03 -1.40
N THR A 4 -7.71 3.34 -1.36
CA THR A 4 -6.47 3.89 -1.93
C THR A 4 -5.37 3.93 -0.87
N GLY A 5 -4.15 3.55 -1.24
CA GLY A 5 -2.98 3.49 -0.38
C GLY A 5 -2.56 4.84 0.21
N THR A 6 -3.00 5.95 -0.37
CA THR A 6 -2.82 7.28 0.22
C THR A 6 -3.48 7.41 1.60
N HIS A 7 -4.59 6.71 1.87
CA HIS A 7 -5.23 6.69 3.19
C HIS A 7 -4.39 5.96 4.25
N LEU A 8 -3.43 5.13 3.84
CA LEU A 8 -2.53 4.40 4.74
C LEU A 8 -1.32 5.23 5.19
N SER A 9 -1.06 6.37 4.54
CA SER A 9 0.08 7.25 4.80
C SER A 9 -0.02 8.04 6.11
N HIS A 10 -1.24 8.18 6.66
CA HIS A 10 -1.49 8.92 7.89
C HIS A 10 -2.04 8.01 9.00
N PRO A 11 -1.46 7.99 10.22
CA PRO A 11 -1.82 7.02 11.26
C PRO A 11 -3.31 6.96 11.62
N LYS A 12 -3.97 8.12 11.76
CA LYS A 12 -5.41 8.17 12.10
C LYS A 12 -6.30 7.55 11.01
N THR A 13 -5.97 7.81 9.75
CA THR A 13 -6.73 7.30 8.62
C THR A 13 -6.45 5.81 8.42
N ARG A 14 -5.20 5.38 8.65
CA ARG A 14 -4.79 3.99 8.65
C ARG A 14 -5.61 3.14 9.62
N GLU A 15 -5.74 3.55 10.88
CA GLU A 15 -6.53 2.82 11.88
C GLU A 15 -8.01 2.66 11.47
N ALA A 16 -8.62 3.72 10.93
CA ALA A 16 -9.99 3.67 10.44
C ALA A 16 -10.14 2.69 9.25
N VAL A 17 -9.18 2.69 8.33
CA VAL A 17 -9.13 1.75 7.19
C VAL A 17 -8.99 0.31 7.67
N LEU A 18 -8.08 0.04 8.61
CA LEU A 18 -7.88 -1.32 9.15
C LEU A 18 -9.14 -1.83 9.85
N THR A 19 -9.79 -0.97 10.62
CA THR A 19 -11.09 -1.29 11.25
C THR A 19 -12.13 -1.66 10.20
N ALA A 20 -12.25 -0.86 9.12
CA ALA A 20 -13.19 -1.15 8.04
C ALA A 20 -12.86 -2.46 7.30
N LEU A 21 -11.58 -2.76 7.08
CA LEU A 21 -11.13 -4.00 6.43
C LEU A 21 -11.45 -5.23 7.26
N GLU A 22 -11.37 -5.13 8.59
CA GLU A 22 -11.77 -6.20 9.50
C GLU A 22 -13.27 -6.49 9.40
N TYR A 23 -14.12 -5.45 9.47
CA TYR A 23 -15.56 -5.61 9.29
C TYR A 23 -15.92 -6.17 7.91
N ALA A 24 -15.27 -5.71 6.85
CA ALA A 24 -15.48 -6.22 5.50
C ALA A 24 -15.13 -7.72 5.42
N GLY A 25 -14.02 -8.14 6.02
CA GLY A 25 -13.60 -9.55 6.09
C GLY A 25 -14.61 -10.41 6.83
N ARG A 26 -15.11 -9.96 7.98
CA ARG A 26 -16.17 -10.65 8.76
C ARG A 26 -17.48 -10.83 7.98
N ASN A 27 -17.73 -9.97 6.99
CA ASN A 27 -18.92 -10.01 6.13
C ASN A 27 -18.63 -10.59 4.73
N ASN A 28 -17.54 -11.34 4.56
CA ASN A 28 -17.13 -11.96 3.28
C ASN A 28 -17.05 -10.97 2.10
N THR A 29 -16.84 -9.68 2.38
CA THR A 29 -16.71 -8.65 1.36
C THR A 29 -15.30 -8.68 0.79
N LYS A 30 -15.17 -8.75 -0.54
CA LYS A 30 -13.88 -8.64 -1.23
C LYS A 30 -13.24 -7.27 -1.00
N ARG A 31 -11.95 -7.25 -0.68
CA ARG A 31 -11.16 -6.07 -0.31
C ARG A 31 -10.11 -5.84 -1.38
N LEU A 32 -10.12 -4.66 -1.99
CA LEU A 32 -9.18 -4.25 -3.03
C LEU A 32 -8.35 -3.06 -2.53
N LEU A 33 -7.05 -3.12 -2.77
CA LEU A 33 -6.13 -1.99 -2.61
C LEU A 33 -5.77 -1.44 -3.99
N ASP A 34 -6.02 -0.15 -4.18
CA ASP A 34 -5.36 0.67 -5.20
C ASP A 34 -4.12 1.30 -4.54
N ILE A 35 -2.91 0.94 -4.95
CA ILE A 35 -1.68 1.31 -4.22
C ILE A 35 -1.53 2.84 -4.20
N ASP A 36 -1.85 3.52 -5.31
CA ASP A 36 -1.88 4.99 -5.48
C ASP A 36 -0.77 5.69 -4.69
N TYR A 37 0.48 5.37 -5.02
CA TYR A 37 1.62 5.87 -4.27
C TYR A 37 1.89 7.35 -4.60
N ARG A 38 2.00 8.17 -3.56
CA ARG A 38 2.27 9.61 -3.66
C ARG A 38 3.32 10.02 -2.63
N PRO A 39 4.60 10.14 -2.99
CA PRO A 39 5.69 10.48 -2.07
C PRO A 39 5.38 11.66 -1.12
N VAL A 40 4.68 12.68 -1.60
CA VAL A 40 4.26 13.84 -0.80
C VAL A 40 3.34 13.50 0.38
N LEU A 41 2.44 12.53 0.20
CA LEU A 41 1.52 12.09 1.26
C LEU A 41 2.23 11.21 2.30
N TRP A 42 3.36 10.62 1.91
CA TRP A 42 4.24 9.85 2.78
C TRP A 42 5.36 10.70 3.41
N GLY A 43 5.33 12.03 3.23
CA GLY A 43 6.30 12.96 3.84
C GLY A 43 7.69 12.91 3.21
N LEU A 44 7.84 12.37 2.00
CA LEU A 44 9.11 12.25 1.31
C LEU A 44 9.47 13.49 0.47
N THR A 45 8.52 14.38 0.26
CA THR A 45 8.70 15.65 -0.47
C THR A 45 8.06 16.82 0.27
N SER A 46 8.31 18.05 -0.19
CA SER A 46 7.71 19.25 0.37
C SER A 46 6.20 19.31 0.14
N LEU A 47 5.47 19.88 1.11
CA LEU A 47 4.05 20.19 0.98
C LEU A 47 3.79 21.01 -0.30
N GLY A 48 3.04 20.44 -1.25
CA GLY A 48 2.74 21.05 -2.54
C GLY A 48 3.41 20.41 -3.75
N ASP A 49 4.38 19.50 -3.54
CA ASP A 49 4.95 18.70 -4.64
C ASP A 49 4.02 17.53 -5.01
N GLY A 50 3.10 17.78 -5.94
CA GLY A 50 2.21 16.76 -6.50
C GLY A 50 2.76 16.04 -7.75
N GLU A 51 3.89 16.51 -8.27
CA GLU A 51 4.44 16.05 -9.56
C GLU A 51 5.40 14.87 -9.37
N THR A 52 6.14 14.82 -8.26
CA THR A 52 7.02 13.68 -7.98
C THR A 52 6.20 12.40 -7.80
N ARG A 53 6.31 11.49 -8.76
CA ARG A 53 5.53 10.23 -8.82
C ARG A 53 6.17 9.07 -8.06
N PHE A 54 7.48 9.09 -7.87
CA PHE A 54 8.20 7.99 -7.23
C PHE A 54 9.44 8.47 -6.49
N ILE A 55 9.58 8.02 -5.24
CA ILE A 55 10.79 8.08 -4.43
C ILE A 55 10.88 6.73 -3.72
N ASP A 56 12.03 6.07 -3.80
CA ASP A 56 12.25 4.83 -3.06
C ASP A 56 12.31 5.11 -1.55
N SER A 57 11.70 4.24 -0.74
CA SER A 57 11.65 4.39 0.71
C SER A 57 11.33 3.09 1.43
N GLU A 58 12.34 2.54 2.12
CA GLU A 58 12.20 1.33 2.93
C GLU A 58 11.10 1.48 4.02
N ALA A 59 10.97 2.67 4.60
CA ALA A 59 9.94 2.94 5.60
C ALA A 59 8.52 2.85 5.02
N VAL A 60 8.31 3.39 3.81
CA VAL A 60 7.03 3.27 3.11
C VAL A 60 6.76 1.83 2.70
N THR A 61 7.76 1.17 2.13
CA THR A 61 7.69 -0.25 1.75
C THR A 61 7.22 -1.11 2.92
N LYS A 62 7.88 -0.99 4.08
CA LYS A 62 7.51 -1.72 5.29
C LYS A 62 6.08 -1.40 5.72
N SER A 63 5.70 -0.12 5.71
CA SER A 63 4.35 0.30 6.12
C SER A 63 3.25 -0.22 5.19
N LEU A 64 3.49 -0.30 3.89
CA LEU A 64 2.57 -0.89 2.92
C LEU A 64 2.47 -2.40 3.13
N GLN A 65 3.62 -3.08 3.20
CA GLN A 65 3.74 -4.52 3.42
C GLN A 65 2.96 -4.98 4.67
N GLU A 66 3.01 -4.19 5.74
CA GLU A 66 2.25 -4.46 6.97
C GLU A 66 0.74 -4.65 6.76
N VAL A 67 0.15 -4.12 5.69
CA VAL A 67 -1.31 -4.20 5.47
C VAL A 67 -1.71 -5.01 4.25
N LEU A 68 -0.76 -5.44 3.39
CA LEU A 68 -1.08 -6.13 2.13
C LEU A 68 -1.93 -7.39 2.36
N HIS A 69 -1.67 -8.10 3.47
CA HIS A 69 -2.40 -9.32 3.84
C HIS A 69 -3.90 -9.11 4.12
N HIS A 70 -4.36 -7.85 4.30
CA HIS A 70 -5.79 -7.54 4.44
C HIS A 70 -6.55 -7.49 3.12
N PHE A 71 -5.85 -7.51 1.98
CA PHE A 71 -6.45 -7.32 0.66
C PHE A 71 -6.44 -8.60 -0.16
N ASP A 72 -7.50 -8.79 -0.95
CA ASP A 72 -7.67 -9.93 -1.85
C ASP A 72 -7.13 -9.62 -3.26
N VAL A 73 -7.14 -8.34 -3.65
CA VAL A 73 -6.71 -7.85 -4.96
C VAL A 73 -5.90 -6.57 -4.78
N LEU A 74 -4.77 -6.48 -5.46
CA LEU A 74 -3.93 -5.28 -5.53
C LEU A 74 -3.96 -4.75 -6.96
N VAL A 75 -4.09 -3.44 -7.11
CA VAL A 75 -3.95 -2.74 -8.40
C VAL A 75 -3.00 -1.57 -8.24
N GLY A 76 -2.23 -1.28 -9.29
CA GLY A 76 -1.27 -0.19 -9.32
C GLY A 76 -0.38 -0.24 -10.55
N THR A 77 0.44 0.79 -10.74
CA THR A 77 1.48 0.83 -11.77
C THR A 77 2.67 -0.05 -11.41
N GLU A 78 3.62 -0.19 -12.33
CA GLU A 78 4.86 -0.94 -12.10
C GLU A 78 5.66 -0.39 -10.91
N GLU A 79 5.81 0.94 -10.85
CA GLU A 79 6.52 1.64 -9.77
C GLU A 79 5.80 1.50 -8.42
N GLU A 80 4.47 1.47 -8.43
CA GLU A 80 3.65 1.23 -7.24
C GLU A 80 3.84 -0.20 -6.70
N PHE A 81 3.96 -1.17 -7.59
CA PHE A 81 4.34 -2.52 -7.17
C PHE A 81 5.79 -2.57 -6.68
N HIS A 82 6.71 -1.77 -7.23
CA HIS A 82 8.09 -1.72 -6.74
C HIS A 82 8.16 -1.26 -5.28
N ILE A 83 7.44 -0.19 -4.93
CA ILE A 83 7.39 0.29 -3.54
C ILE A 83 6.62 -0.68 -2.62
N ALA A 84 5.51 -1.27 -3.08
CA ALA A 84 4.76 -2.23 -2.27
C ALA A 84 5.53 -3.55 -2.04
N GLY A 85 6.25 -4.00 -3.07
CA GLY A 85 7.02 -5.25 -3.07
C GLY A 85 8.44 -5.12 -2.55
N GLY A 86 8.99 -3.90 -2.43
CA GLY A 86 10.37 -3.68 -1.99
C GLY A 86 11.44 -4.17 -2.99
N SER A 87 11.13 -4.18 -4.29
CA SER A 87 12.03 -4.62 -5.34
C SER A 87 11.76 -3.84 -6.63
N THR A 88 12.80 -3.45 -7.35
CA THR A 88 12.68 -2.86 -8.69
C THR A 88 12.60 -3.92 -9.81
N ASP A 89 12.75 -5.20 -9.47
CA ASP A 89 12.42 -6.30 -10.39
C ASP A 89 10.92 -6.56 -10.33
N THR A 90 10.20 -6.22 -11.40
CA THR A 90 8.73 -6.20 -11.45
C THR A 90 8.12 -7.55 -11.13
N LEU A 91 8.71 -8.65 -11.60
CA LEU A 91 8.20 -9.99 -11.30
C LEU A 91 8.39 -10.36 -9.83
N THR A 92 9.52 -9.98 -9.24
CA THR A 92 9.80 -10.16 -7.81
C THR A 92 8.86 -9.30 -6.97
N ALA A 93 8.68 -8.04 -7.33
CA ALA A 93 7.79 -7.10 -6.66
C ALA A 93 6.33 -7.59 -6.65
N LEU A 94 5.84 -8.09 -7.79
CA LEU A 94 4.52 -8.70 -7.92
C LEU A 94 4.38 -9.96 -7.04
N LYS A 95 5.38 -10.85 -7.03
CA LYS A 95 5.37 -12.07 -6.22
C LYS A 95 5.34 -11.77 -4.73
N ILE A 96 6.16 -10.81 -4.28
CA ILE A 96 6.19 -10.38 -2.88
C ILE A 96 4.85 -9.76 -2.51
N SER A 97 4.34 -8.83 -3.33
CA SER A 97 3.07 -8.13 -3.04
C SER A 97 1.89 -9.09 -2.97
N ALA A 98 1.79 -10.05 -3.89
CA ALA A 98 0.68 -11.00 -3.97
C ALA A 98 0.72 -12.09 -2.87
N ASN A 99 1.91 -12.45 -2.39
CA ASN A 99 2.09 -13.51 -1.39
C ASN A 99 2.64 -12.97 -0.07
N TYR A 100 2.47 -11.67 0.19
CA TYR A 100 3.07 -11.07 1.36
C TYR A 100 2.50 -11.70 2.62
N VAL A 101 3.36 -12.38 3.38
CA VAL A 101 3.08 -12.88 4.71
C VAL A 101 4.01 -12.12 5.65
N MET A 102 3.43 -11.52 6.68
CA MET A 102 4.20 -10.82 7.72
C MET A 102 5.29 -11.74 8.28
N PRO A 103 6.57 -11.33 8.27
CA PRO A 103 7.63 -12.08 8.93
C PRO A 103 7.32 -12.22 10.43
N SER A 104 7.57 -13.41 10.99
CA SER A 104 7.40 -13.73 12.42
C SER A 104 8.39 -13.01 13.33
#